data_AF-E0S9I7-F1
#
_entry.id   AF-E0S9I7-F1
#
_cell.length_a   1.000
_cell.length_b   1.000
_cell.length_c   1.000
_cell.angle_alpha   90.00
_cell.angle_beta   90.00
_cell.angle_gamma   90.00
#
_symmetry.space_group_name_H-M   'P 1'
#
loop_
_entity.id
_entity.type
_entity.pdbx_description
1 polymer ?
#
loop_
_entity_poly.entity_id
_entity_poly.type
_entity_poly.pdbx_seq_one_letter_code
_entity_poly.pdbx_strand_id
1 'polypeptide(L)'
;MSYIQPSTSPKNSCLFRTEEELEEEVYKKTGFFKHIRIARNEWPRVLYLSLLFGVITMVHTIMGNLREMVLMGRQDPMSMFFIKSIFLPPCSLIFVWAIHFGLNFFNPSKMFDITLILFSGCYFFFGLVMWPFKAYIQKDFYWSRDIFGDGKMESLRIHFLYPVFLVFNEWTSSFLFLCSEMWGALVVSYFFNVFTNEISTRRQSQRYITVYNISNAISIFLSAVFTLIFNRWRDSVVFETKELGFEILILLLAFGVIGVLVLKKYIEKKILPVPVFLIKEIKETPVKQKELKLKEAGKSLSKSKLLVAISLNVLLYGVSSTLIEATFKSGLAAGAKYTNNSKETFSNFYNGSEQIIIAMTLLIVINTPYSALIKMGYWKYVASIPIAVVVFSFFSVFLIAFYNVGVYSGKSGLFKSFFKGKQPVFFLENTLGLITNASLKIGKYLGADVSKEAISMQIDPLYRAKYKAIYDGLCGKLGKSLGSVMCTVMTGIWDITDIRIVSGVLGLLVGIIIVIWCFIVKYLNGKFQTSVEKNTYIELDEF
;
A
#
# COMPACT_ATOMS: atom_id res chain seq x y z
N MET A 1 -21.04 -29.17 -11.82
CA MET A 1 -21.50 -30.57 -11.63
C MET A 1 -21.09 -31.39 -12.84
N SER A 2 -20.08 -32.22 -12.68
CA SER A 2 -19.76 -33.36 -13.55
C SER A 2 -18.75 -34.21 -12.80
N TYR A 3 -19.21 -35.40 -12.39
CA TYR A 3 -18.52 -36.38 -11.57
C TYR A 3 -17.24 -36.87 -12.25
N ILE A 4 -16.13 -36.90 -11.51
CA ILE A 4 -14.96 -37.72 -11.83
C ILE A 4 -14.86 -38.76 -10.71
N GLN A 5 -15.18 -40.01 -11.05
CA GLN A 5 -14.89 -41.16 -10.20
C GLN A 5 -13.36 -41.34 -10.11
N PRO A 6 -12.80 -41.68 -8.92
CA PRO A 6 -11.38 -41.94 -8.79
C PRO A 6 -11.05 -43.40 -9.14
N SER A 7 -10.25 -43.60 -10.18
CA SER A 7 -9.62 -44.89 -10.48
C SER A 7 -8.53 -45.21 -9.47
N THR A 8 -8.61 -46.40 -8.89
CA THR A 8 -7.74 -47.01 -7.88
C THR A 8 -6.30 -47.23 -8.35
N SER A 9 -5.34 -46.81 -7.51
CA SER A 9 -3.93 -47.22 -7.52
C SER A 9 -3.32 -46.98 -6.11
N PRO A 10 -2.36 -47.81 -5.64
CA PRO A 10 -2.39 -48.39 -4.29
C PRO A 10 -1.67 -47.62 -3.19
N LYS A 11 -2.05 -48.00 -1.96
CA LYS A 11 -1.67 -47.50 -0.62
C LYS A 11 -0.15 -47.40 -0.36
N ASN A 12 0.21 -46.30 0.33
CA ASN A 12 1.31 -46.06 1.30
C ASN A 12 2.12 -44.80 0.90
N SER A 13 1.88 -43.60 1.44
CA SER A 13 2.22 -43.24 2.82
C SER A 13 1.83 -41.78 3.12
N CYS A 14 0.59 -41.52 3.50
CA CYS A 14 0.20 -40.41 4.37
C CYS A 14 -1.22 -40.71 4.82
N LEU A 15 -1.36 -41.29 6.02
CA LEU A 15 -2.62 -41.30 6.74
C LEU A 15 -3.16 -39.85 6.75
N PHE A 16 -4.35 -39.63 6.20
CA PHE A 16 -5.07 -38.38 6.35
C PHE A 16 -5.40 -38.18 7.84
N ARG A 17 -4.53 -37.46 8.57
CA ARG A 17 -4.76 -37.04 9.97
C ARG A 17 -5.86 -35.99 10.02
N THR A 18 -6.68 -36.03 11.06
CA THR A 18 -7.72 -35.03 11.36
C THR A 18 -7.08 -33.66 11.66
N GLU A 19 -7.83 -32.57 11.41
CA GLU A 19 -7.35 -31.18 11.63
C GLU A 19 -6.85 -30.97 13.08
N GLU A 20 -7.46 -31.66 14.05
CA GLU A 20 -7.15 -31.60 15.47
C GLU A 20 -5.83 -32.32 15.85
N GLU A 21 -5.52 -33.48 15.27
CA GLU A 21 -4.26 -34.22 15.52
C GLU A 21 -3.04 -33.48 14.98
N LEU A 22 -3.22 -32.78 13.87
CA LEU A 22 -2.17 -31.96 13.25
C LEU A 22 -1.94 -30.65 14.02
N GLU A 23 -2.99 -30.11 14.65
CA GLU A 23 -2.89 -28.97 15.56
C GLU A 23 -2.03 -29.32 16.79
N GLU A 24 -2.22 -30.50 17.40
CA GLU A 24 -1.36 -30.93 18.51
C GLU A 24 0.14 -31.00 18.16
N GLU A 25 0.48 -31.49 16.96
CA GLU A 25 1.87 -31.55 16.48
C GLU A 25 2.47 -30.16 16.23
N VAL A 26 1.66 -29.20 15.79
CA VAL A 26 2.08 -27.82 15.55
C VAL A 26 2.28 -27.05 16.86
N TYR A 27 1.46 -27.31 17.88
CA TYR A 27 1.58 -26.71 19.21
C TYR A 27 2.70 -27.33 20.07
N LYS A 28 3.12 -28.58 19.79
CA LYS A 28 4.25 -29.26 20.47
C LYS A 28 5.65 -28.82 20.00
N LYS A 29 5.80 -28.01 18.94
CA LYS A 29 7.11 -27.55 18.46
C LYS A 29 7.77 -26.53 19.41
N THR A 30 8.90 -26.89 20.00
CA THR A 30 9.80 -25.99 20.76
C THR A 30 11.10 -25.72 20.00
N GLY A 31 11.45 -24.44 19.79
CA GLY A 31 12.69 -23.99 19.11
C GLY A 31 12.60 -22.57 18.52
N PHE A 32 13.65 -22.09 17.84
CA PHE A 32 13.72 -20.77 17.21
C PHE A 32 12.58 -20.54 16.17
N PHE A 33 12.14 -21.62 15.49
CA PHE A 33 11.01 -21.62 14.55
C PHE A 33 9.62 -21.82 15.20
N LYS A 34 9.48 -21.72 16.54
CA LYS A 34 8.21 -21.86 17.26
C LYS A 34 7.09 -20.91 16.79
N HIS A 35 7.49 -19.82 16.12
CA HIS A 35 6.57 -18.82 15.58
C HIS A 35 5.95 -19.25 14.23
N ILE A 36 6.58 -20.16 13.49
CA ILE A 36 6.05 -20.70 12.23
C ILE A 36 5.26 -21.98 12.52
N ARG A 37 3.98 -21.79 12.82
CA ARG A 37 3.02 -22.85 13.16
C ARG A 37 2.50 -23.58 11.91
N ILE A 38 3.38 -24.26 11.17
CA ILE A 38 3.04 -24.99 9.95
C ILE A 38 3.42 -26.47 10.08
N ALA A 39 2.47 -27.34 9.72
CA ALA A 39 2.66 -28.79 9.70
C ALA A 39 3.53 -29.23 8.52
N ARG A 40 4.31 -30.31 8.67
CA ARG A 40 5.27 -30.79 7.65
C ARG A 40 4.64 -31.00 6.26
N ASN A 41 3.41 -31.49 6.23
CA ASN A 41 2.68 -31.79 4.98
C ASN A 41 2.13 -30.52 4.28
N GLU A 42 1.98 -29.40 4.99
CA GLU A 42 1.49 -28.13 4.43
C GLU A 42 2.60 -27.31 3.78
N TRP A 43 3.87 -27.58 4.09
CA TRP A 43 5.01 -26.75 3.68
C TRP A 43 5.14 -26.52 2.18
N PRO A 44 5.04 -27.55 1.30
CA PRO A 44 5.13 -27.31 -0.14
C PRO A 44 4.08 -26.29 -0.59
N ARG A 45 2.82 -26.48 -0.16
CA ARG A 45 1.71 -25.59 -0.52
C ARG A 45 1.94 -24.17 -0.03
N VAL A 46 2.35 -23.98 1.22
CA VAL A 46 2.62 -22.65 1.77
C VAL A 46 3.80 -21.99 1.08
N LEU A 47 4.88 -22.73 0.82
CA LEU A 47 6.07 -22.19 0.20
C LEU A 47 5.77 -21.68 -1.21
N TYR A 48 5.05 -22.45 -2.04
CA TYR A 48 4.68 -21.99 -3.39
C TYR A 48 3.69 -20.83 -3.38
N LEU A 49 2.69 -20.81 -2.48
CA LEU A 49 1.78 -19.66 -2.34
C LEU A 49 2.51 -18.42 -1.83
N SER A 50 3.47 -18.60 -0.92
CA SER A 50 4.31 -17.50 -0.43
C SER A 50 5.24 -16.99 -1.52
N LEU A 51 5.84 -17.87 -2.34
CA LEU A 51 6.64 -17.48 -3.50
C LEU A 51 5.80 -16.70 -4.51
N LEU A 52 4.58 -17.15 -4.79
CA LEU A 52 3.64 -16.43 -5.65
C LEU A 52 3.37 -15.01 -5.12
N PHE A 53 3.07 -14.89 -3.83
CA PHE A 53 2.87 -13.59 -3.17
C PHE A 53 4.13 -12.73 -3.25
N GLY A 54 5.29 -13.32 -2.97
CA GLY A 54 6.58 -12.65 -3.02
C GLY A 54 6.90 -12.08 -4.39
N VAL A 55 6.71 -12.84 -5.47
CA VAL A 55 6.96 -12.34 -6.84
C VAL A 55 5.96 -11.24 -7.21
N ILE A 56 4.68 -11.39 -6.85
CA ILE A 56 3.66 -10.35 -7.06
C ILE A 56 4.02 -9.04 -6.33
N THR A 57 4.46 -9.14 -5.07
CA THR A 57 4.94 -8.00 -4.27
C THR A 57 6.20 -7.40 -4.86
N MET A 58 7.12 -8.22 -5.36
CA MET A 58 8.37 -7.74 -5.97
C MET A 58 8.07 -6.90 -7.21
N VAL A 59 7.20 -7.39 -8.11
CA VAL A 59 6.72 -6.62 -9.27
C VAL A 59 6.04 -5.33 -8.81
N HIS A 60 5.18 -5.39 -7.80
CA HIS A 60 4.52 -4.20 -7.25
C HIS A 60 5.52 -3.15 -6.74
N THR A 61 6.55 -3.60 -6.04
CA THR A 61 7.53 -2.71 -5.37
C THR A 61 8.47 -2.08 -6.39
N ILE A 62 9.00 -2.86 -7.34
CA ILE A 62 9.85 -2.35 -8.42
C ILE A 62 9.05 -1.39 -9.30
N MET A 63 7.85 -1.77 -9.72
CA MET A 63 6.99 -0.90 -10.53
C MET A 63 6.58 0.37 -9.76
N GLY A 64 6.41 0.27 -8.43
CA GLY A 64 6.19 1.40 -7.54
C GLY A 64 7.34 2.40 -7.54
N ASN A 65 8.59 1.93 -7.45
CA ASN A 65 9.76 2.79 -7.52
C ASN A 65 9.92 3.44 -8.88
N LEU A 66 9.73 2.67 -9.96
CA LEU A 66 9.86 3.16 -11.32
C LEU A 66 8.82 4.22 -11.67
N ARG A 67 7.54 4.04 -11.31
CA ARG A 67 6.52 5.06 -11.57
C ARG A 67 6.86 6.39 -10.89
N GLU A 68 7.38 6.34 -9.66
CA GLU A 68 7.69 7.55 -8.89
C GLU A 68 8.94 8.23 -9.42
N MET A 69 9.95 7.44 -9.81
CA MET A 69 11.16 7.93 -10.47
C MET A 69 10.82 8.69 -11.76
N VAL A 70 10.02 8.09 -12.65
CA VAL A 70 9.65 8.70 -13.94
C VAL A 70 8.84 9.96 -13.74
N LEU A 71 7.87 9.91 -12.82
CA LEU A 71 7.01 11.06 -12.56
C LEU A 71 7.81 12.21 -11.95
N MET A 72 8.70 11.94 -10.98
CA MET A 72 9.60 12.95 -10.40
C MET A 72 10.53 13.61 -11.42
N GLY A 73 10.92 12.88 -12.46
CA GLY A 73 11.73 13.42 -13.55
C GLY A 73 10.99 14.35 -14.49
N ARG A 74 9.77 13.99 -14.84
CA ARG A 74 9.01 14.65 -15.92
C ARG A 74 8.02 15.68 -15.41
N GLN A 75 7.43 15.45 -14.25
CA GLN A 75 6.37 16.24 -13.65
C GLN A 75 6.81 16.86 -12.30
N ASP A 76 5.91 17.65 -11.70
CA ASP A 76 6.09 18.20 -10.36
C ASP A 76 5.63 17.17 -9.29
N PRO A 77 6.22 17.12 -8.09
CA PRO A 77 5.76 16.23 -7.01
C PRO A 77 4.26 16.31 -6.74
N MET A 78 3.66 17.49 -6.89
CA MET A 78 2.22 17.68 -6.67
C MET A 78 1.34 17.02 -7.72
N SER A 79 1.86 16.76 -8.93
CA SER A 79 1.15 16.00 -9.95
C SER A 79 0.81 14.58 -9.47
N MET A 80 1.66 13.95 -8.64
CA MET A 80 1.39 12.63 -8.05
C MET A 80 0.11 12.63 -7.21
N PHE A 81 -0.04 13.63 -6.35
CA PHE A 81 -1.18 13.75 -5.44
C PHE A 81 -2.43 14.15 -6.21
N PHE A 82 -2.30 14.97 -7.25
CA PHE A 82 -3.41 15.25 -8.16
C PHE A 82 -3.94 13.98 -8.85
N ILE A 83 -3.04 13.12 -9.38
CA ILE A 83 -3.44 11.84 -9.98
C ILE A 83 -4.13 10.94 -8.96
N LYS A 84 -3.57 10.82 -7.74
CA LYS A 84 -4.18 10.05 -6.63
C LYS A 84 -5.54 10.61 -6.18
N SER A 85 -5.74 11.92 -6.30
CA SER A 85 -6.97 12.63 -5.90
C SER A 85 -8.08 12.47 -6.94
N ILE A 86 -7.79 12.77 -8.21
CA ILE A 86 -8.83 12.92 -9.24
C ILE A 86 -8.99 11.67 -10.10
N PHE A 87 -7.89 11.08 -10.58
CA PHE A 87 -7.95 9.97 -11.54
C PHE A 87 -8.06 8.60 -10.87
N LEU A 88 -7.36 8.40 -9.76
CA LEU A 88 -7.32 7.08 -9.11
C LEU A 88 -8.71 6.61 -8.60
N PRO A 89 -9.55 7.44 -7.92
CA PRO A 89 -10.87 7.01 -7.48
C PRO A 89 -11.82 6.54 -8.60
N PRO A 90 -12.09 7.33 -9.66
CA PRO A 90 -13.00 6.90 -10.72
C PRO A 90 -12.48 5.68 -11.47
N CYS A 91 -11.17 5.61 -11.75
CA CYS A 91 -10.58 4.42 -12.37
C CYS A 91 -10.74 3.19 -11.47
N SER A 92 -10.54 3.33 -10.16
CA SER A 92 -10.75 2.22 -9.23
C SER A 92 -12.19 1.71 -9.21
N LEU A 93 -13.18 2.61 -9.29
CA LEU A 93 -14.60 2.24 -9.38
C LEU A 93 -14.92 1.51 -10.69
N ILE A 94 -14.40 2.00 -11.82
CA ILE A 94 -14.56 1.36 -13.13
C ILE A 94 -13.98 -0.06 -13.11
N PHE A 95 -12.79 -0.26 -12.54
CA PHE A 95 -12.18 -1.57 -12.44
C PHE A 95 -12.94 -2.51 -11.51
N VAL A 96 -13.44 -2.02 -10.37
CA VAL A 96 -14.28 -2.84 -9.47
C VAL A 96 -15.56 -3.25 -10.17
N TRP A 97 -16.19 -2.33 -10.92
CA TRP A 97 -17.36 -2.64 -11.73
C TRP A 97 -17.05 -3.67 -12.81
N ALA A 98 -15.93 -3.53 -13.52
CA ALA A 98 -15.48 -4.49 -14.53
C ALA A 98 -15.21 -5.89 -13.94
N ILE A 99 -14.63 -5.95 -12.73
CA ILE A 99 -14.39 -7.21 -12.01
C ILE A 99 -15.73 -7.83 -11.59
N HIS A 100 -16.66 -7.05 -11.03
CA HIS A 100 -17.98 -7.56 -10.66
C HIS A 100 -18.74 -8.10 -11.88
N PHE A 101 -18.69 -7.37 -13.00
CA PHE A 101 -19.26 -7.83 -14.25
C PHE A 101 -18.58 -9.13 -14.73
N GLY A 102 -17.25 -9.21 -14.70
CA GLY A 102 -16.50 -10.40 -15.06
C GLY A 102 -16.80 -11.62 -14.17
N LEU A 103 -16.96 -11.41 -12.86
CA LEU A 103 -17.28 -12.48 -11.90
C LEU A 103 -18.66 -13.11 -12.14
N ASN A 104 -19.58 -12.43 -12.85
CA ASN A 104 -20.85 -13.03 -13.26
C ASN A 104 -20.66 -14.11 -14.34
N PHE A 105 -19.58 -14.05 -15.13
CA PHE A 105 -19.31 -14.97 -16.23
C PHE A 105 -18.19 -15.97 -15.94
N PHE A 106 -17.25 -15.61 -15.06
CA PHE A 106 -16.03 -16.38 -14.83
C PHE A 106 -15.77 -16.62 -13.35
N ASN A 107 -15.19 -17.78 -13.03
CA ASN A 107 -14.75 -18.10 -11.66
C ASN A 107 -13.66 -17.10 -11.18
N PRO A 108 -13.54 -16.85 -9.87
CA PRO A 108 -12.57 -15.89 -9.34
C PRO A 108 -11.10 -16.22 -9.71
N SER A 109 -10.71 -17.50 -9.73
CA SER A 109 -9.40 -17.93 -10.24
C SER A 109 -9.17 -17.57 -11.73
N LYS A 110 -10.18 -17.71 -12.60
CA LYS A 110 -10.09 -17.30 -14.01
C LYS A 110 -10.06 -15.78 -14.16
N MET A 111 -10.80 -15.05 -13.33
CA MET A 111 -10.75 -13.59 -13.27
C MET A 111 -9.36 -13.08 -12.87
N PHE A 112 -8.70 -13.78 -11.96
CA PHE A 112 -7.32 -13.48 -11.60
C PHE A 112 -6.37 -13.67 -12.80
N ASP A 113 -6.51 -14.74 -13.58
CA ASP A 113 -5.72 -14.94 -14.81
C ASP A 113 -5.95 -13.83 -15.85
N ILE A 114 -7.21 -13.49 -16.13
CA ILE A 114 -7.57 -12.43 -17.08
C ILE A 114 -6.96 -11.10 -16.65
N THR A 115 -7.02 -10.78 -15.36
CA THR A 115 -6.45 -9.54 -14.81
C THR A 115 -4.93 -9.49 -14.99
N LEU A 116 -4.22 -10.59 -14.72
CA LEU A 116 -2.78 -10.66 -14.92
C LEU A 116 -2.39 -10.52 -16.41
N ILE A 117 -3.16 -11.14 -17.32
CA ILE A 117 -2.97 -11.00 -18.77
C ILE A 117 -3.19 -9.54 -19.20
N LEU A 118 -4.25 -8.89 -18.71
CA LEU A 118 -4.55 -7.50 -19.00
C LEU A 118 -3.38 -6.58 -18.56
N PHE A 119 -2.90 -6.70 -17.32
CA PHE A 119 -1.78 -5.89 -16.83
C PHE A 119 -0.48 -6.17 -17.58
N SER A 120 -0.20 -7.44 -17.91
CA SER A 120 0.95 -7.79 -18.74
C SER A 120 0.85 -7.12 -20.12
N GLY A 121 -0.32 -7.19 -20.76
CA GLY A 121 -0.60 -6.51 -22.03
C GLY A 121 -0.41 -4.99 -21.94
N CYS A 122 -0.89 -4.36 -20.87
CA CYS A 122 -0.66 -2.93 -20.63
C CYS A 122 0.83 -2.59 -20.52
N TYR A 123 1.64 -3.41 -19.83
CA TYR A 123 3.08 -3.18 -19.71
C TYR A 123 3.84 -3.44 -21.01
N PHE A 124 3.46 -4.45 -21.79
CA PHE A 124 4.01 -4.65 -23.14
C PHE A 124 3.67 -3.49 -24.07
N PHE A 125 2.41 -3.04 -24.05
CA PHE A 125 1.98 -1.88 -24.83
C PHE A 125 2.75 -0.63 -24.42
N PHE A 126 2.98 -0.43 -23.13
CA PHE A 126 3.76 0.69 -22.63
C PHE A 126 5.23 0.63 -23.10
N GLY A 127 5.87 -0.53 -22.91
CA GLY A 127 7.28 -0.73 -23.25
C GLY A 127 7.54 -0.67 -24.76
N LEU A 128 6.75 -1.36 -25.59
CA LEU A 128 7.00 -1.47 -27.03
C LEU A 128 6.44 -0.30 -27.85
N VAL A 129 5.33 0.30 -27.41
CA VAL A 129 4.61 1.31 -28.19
C VAL A 129 4.70 2.68 -27.55
N MET A 130 4.23 2.83 -26.31
CA MET A 130 4.09 4.17 -25.73
C MET A 130 5.42 4.86 -25.47
N TRP A 131 6.42 4.13 -24.97
CA TRP A 131 7.71 4.71 -24.60
C TRP A 131 8.59 5.04 -25.82
N PRO A 132 8.77 4.16 -26.82
CA PRO A 132 9.59 4.45 -27.99
C PRO A 132 8.98 5.53 -28.88
N PHE A 133 7.65 5.52 -29.05
CA PHE A 133 6.93 6.51 -29.85
C PHE A 133 6.47 7.74 -29.06
N LYS A 134 7.02 7.97 -27.85
CA LYS A 134 6.61 9.08 -26.97
C LYS A 134 6.63 10.44 -27.66
N ALA A 135 7.62 10.69 -28.53
CA ALA A 135 7.77 11.95 -29.24
C ALA A 135 6.64 12.23 -30.25
N TYR A 136 6.03 11.17 -30.81
CA TYR A 136 4.90 11.29 -31.74
C TYR A 136 3.56 11.33 -31.01
N ILE A 137 3.47 10.61 -29.89
CA ILE A 137 2.26 10.46 -29.08
C ILE A 137 2.02 11.69 -28.20
N GLN A 138 3.09 12.31 -27.70
CA GLN A 138 3.04 13.52 -26.89
C GLN A 138 3.47 14.72 -27.75
N LYS A 139 2.52 15.24 -28.53
CA LYS A 139 2.74 16.50 -29.25
C LYS A 139 2.84 17.65 -28.25
N ASP A 140 3.79 18.56 -28.47
CA ASP A 140 4.04 19.76 -27.67
C ASP A 140 4.46 19.51 -26.21
N PHE A 141 5.51 18.71 -26.01
CA PHE A 141 6.14 18.43 -24.70
C PHE A 141 6.34 19.68 -23.82
N TYR A 142 6.60 20.85 -24.42
CA TYR A 142 6.86 22.09 -23.70
C TYR A 142 5.61 22.95 -23.45
N TRP A 143 4.45 22.63 -24.03
CA TRP A 143 3.24 23.46 -23.97
C TRP A 143 2.85 23.91 -22.55
N SER A 144 2.77 22.98 -21.59
CA SER A 144 2.46 23.33 -20.20
C SER A 144 3.57 24.09 -19.49
N ARG A 145 4.83 23.91 -19.91
CA ARG A 145 5.96 24.64 -19.33
C ARG A 145 6.04 26.06 -19.87
N ASP A 146 5.70 26.26 -21.13
CA ASP A 146 5.70 27.56 -21.79
C ASP A 146 4.56 28.45 -21.29
N ILE A 147 3.33 27.91 -21.19
CA ILE A 147 2.17 28.66 -20.67
C ILE A 147 2.41 29.22 -19.26
N PHE A 148 3.06 28.43 -18.41
CA PHE A 148 3.31 28.80 -17.02
C PHE A 148 4.69 29.45 -16.81
N GLY A 149 5.57 29.43 -17.82
CA GLY A 149 6.93 29.96 -17.75
C GLY A 149 7.01 31.49 -17.80
N ASP A 150 6.05 32.14 -18.48
CA ASP A 150 6.00 33.60 -18.67
C ASP A 150 5.60 34.39 -17.40
N GLY A 151 5.26 33.74 -16.29
CA GLY A 151 4.77 34.39 -15.06
C GLY A 151 3.36 34.98 -15.16
N LYS A 152 2.73 34.99 -16.34
CA LYS A 152 1.34 35.43 -16.55
C LYS A 152 0.33 34.64 -15.72
N MET A 153 0.56 33.35 -15.51
CA MET A 153 -0.32 32.51 -14.69
C MET A 153 -0.14 32.75 -13.18
N GLU A 154 1.04 33.21 -12.75
CA GLU A 154 1.31 33.61 -11.37
C GLU A 154 0.60 34.93 -11.05
N SER A 155 0.51 35.88 -11.99
CA SER A 155 -0.23 37.13 -11.79
C SER A 155 -1.76 36.93 -11.74
N LEU A 156 -2.28 35.93 -12.47
CA LEU A 156 -3.71 35.57 -12.46
C LEU A 156 -4.14 34.73 -11.25
N ARG A 157 -3.20 34.32 -10.38
CA ARG A 157 -3.43 33.37 -9.27
C ARG A 157 -3.94 31.99 -9.71
N ILE A 158 -3.45 31.49 -10.85
CA ILE A 158 -3.86 30.20 -11.44
C ILE A 158 -2.63 29.27 -11.57
N HIS A 159 -1.50 29.63 -10.98
CA HIS A 159 -0.26 28.86 -11.03
C HIS A 159 -0.39 27.47 -10.38
N PHE A 160 -1.33 27.26 -9.46
CA PHE A 160 -1.66 25.95 -8.88
C PHE A 160 -2.16 24.93 -9.90
N LEU A 161 -2.62 25.36 -11.09
CA LEU A 161 -2.99 24.45 -12.18
C LEU A 161 -1.76 23.90 -12.90
N TYR A 162 -0.56 24.41 -12.67
CA TYR A 162 0.65 23.93 -13.34
C TYR A 162 0.86 22.40 -13.21
N PRO A 163 0.78 21.79 -12.00
CA PRO A 163 0.91 20.35 -11.86
C PRO A 163 -0.23 19.58 -12.56
N VAL A 164 -1.40 20.20 -12.74
CA VAL A 164 -2.55 19.63 -13.47
C VAL A 164 -2.27 19.59 -14.96
N PHE A 165 -1.82 20.70 -15.53
CA PHE A 165 -1.46 20.78 -16.95
C PHE A 165 -0.32 19.82 -17.29
N LEU A 166 0.67 19.68 -16.39
CA LEU A 166 1.73 18.68 -16.54
C LEU A 166 1.20 17.24 -16.59
N VAL A 167 0.12 16.91 -15.89
CA VAL A 167 -0.48 15.56 -15.93
C VAL A 167 -1.08 15.25 -17.29
N PHE A 168 -1.68 16.24 -17.96
CA PHE A 168 -2.26 16.11 -19.28
C PHE A 168 -1.23 16.15 -20.41
N ASN A 169 -0.21 17.00 -20.28
CA ASN A 169 0.89 17.06 -21.25
C ASN A 169 1.76 15.79 -21.16
N GLU A 170 2.14 15.39 -19.94
CA GLU A 170 2.91 14.18 -19.68
C GLU A 170 2.05 12.94 -19.40
N TRP A 171 0.98 12.75 -20.18
CA TRP A 171 -0.04 11.73 -19.91
C TRP A 171 0.49 10.29 -19.93
N THR A 172 1.57 10.00 -20.66
CA THR A 172 2.19 8.67 -20.70
C THR A 172 2.70 8.26 -19.32
N SER A 173 3.41 9.16 -18.63
CA SER A 173 3.88 8.95 -17.26
C SER A 173 2.73 8.84 -16.25
N SER A 174 1.68 9.65 -16.43
CA SER A 174 0.45 9.59 -15.63
C SER A 174 -0.29 8.26 -15.79
N PHE A 175 -0.33 7.72 -17.01
CA PHE A 175 -0.94 6.43 -17.32
C PHE A 175 -0.16 5.26 -16.68
N LEU A 176 1.18 5.26 -16.79
CA LEU A 176 2.01 4.27 -16.11
C LEU A 176 1.81 4.31 -14.59
N PHE A 177 1.74 5.52 -14.03
CA PHE A 177 1.46 5.73 -12.60
C PHE A 177 0.13 5.09 -12.19
N LEU A 178 -0.93 5.35 -12.96
CA LEU A 178 -2.26 4.79 -12.71
C LEU A 178 -2.26 3.26 -12.79
N CYS A 179 -1.70 2.68 -13.86
CA CYS A 179 -1.61 1.22 -14.02
C CYS A 179 -0.85 0.56 -12.86
N SER A 180 0.27 1.14 -12.45
CA SER A 180 1.09 0.65 -11.33
C SER A 180 0.36 0.73 -9.98
N GLU A 181 -0.38 1.81 -9.71
CA GLU A 181 -1.22 1.90 -8.50
C GLU A 181 -2.36 0.87 -8.51
N MET A 182 -2.98 0.66 -9.67
CA MET A 182 -4.05 -0.31 -9.85
C MET A 182 -3.56 -1.74 -9.63
N TRP A 183 -2.34 -2.09 -10.06
CA TRP A 183 -1.72 -3.39 -9.79
C TRP A 183 -1.68 -3.72 -8.30
N GLY A 184 -1.18 -2.79 -7.47
CA GLY A 184 -1.11 -3.00 -6.02
C GLY A 184 -2.49 -3.18 -5.38
N ALA A 185 -3.46 -2.39 -5.82
CA ALA A 185 -4.82 -2.41 -5.29
C ALA A 185 -5.62 -3.67 -5.70
N LEU A 186 -5.46 -4.13 -6.94
CA LEU A 186 -6.25 -5.23 -7.51
C LEU A 186 -5.55 -6.58 -7.36
N VAL A 187 -4.28 -6.67 -7.72
CA VAL A 187 -3.56 -7.94 -7.77
C VAL A 187 -3.08 -8.35 -6.37
N VAL A 188 -2.28 -7.49 -5.73
CA VAL A 188 -1.70 -7.77 -4.40
C VAL A 188 -2.77 -7.87 -3.33
N SER A 189 -3.70 -6.90 -3.30
CA SER A 189 -4.64 -6.77 -2.18
C SER A 189 -5.97 -7.52 -2.38
N TYR A 190 -6.49 -7.63 -3.61
CA TYR A 190 -7.80 -8.22 -3.85
C TYR A 190 -7.68 -9.66 -4.37
N PHE A 191 -7.13 -9.87 -5.56
CA PHE A 191 -7.11 -11.18 -6.20
C PHE A 191 -6.27 -12.21 -5.46
N PHE A 192 -5.10 -11.83 -4.93
CA PHE A 192 -4.30 -12.77 -4.11
C PHE A 192 -5.05 -13.23 -2.85
N ASN A 193 -5.75 -12.32 -2.18
CA ASN A 193 -6.56 -12.64 -1.00
C ASN A 193 -7.76 -13.51 -1.36
N VAL A 194 -8.47 -13.20 -2.45
CA VAL A 194 -9.57 -14.04 -2.95
C VAL A 194 -9.08 -15.45 -3.29
N PHE A 195 -8.01 -15.55 -4.07
CA PHE A 195 -7.39 -16.83 -4.45
C PHE A 195 -6.96 -17.66 -3.24
N THR A 196 -6.30 -17.03 -2.27
CA THR A 196 -5.87 -17.71 -1.04
C THR A 196 -7.05 -18.20 -0.21
N ASN A 197 -8.14 -17.43 -0.14
CA ASN A 197 -9.33 -17.78 0.62
C ASN A 197 -10.16 -18.90 -0.05
N GLU A 198 -10.11 -19.03 -1.37
CA GLU A 198 -10.71 -20.19 -2.07
C GLU A 198 -9.94 -21.48 -1.78
N ILE A 199 -8.62 -21.35 -1.65
CA ILE A 199 -7.68 -22.47 -1.50
C ILE A 199 -7.60 -22.96 -0.06
N SER A 200 -7.62 -22.04 0.91
CA SER A 200 -7.27 -22.32 2.31
C SER A 200 -8.44 -22.08 3.24
N THR A 201 -8.58 -22.90 4.29
CA THR A 201 -9.57 -22.64 5.33
C THR A 201 -9.20 -21.38 6.13
N ARG A 202 -10.19 -20.79 6.83
CA ARG A 202 -9.99 -19.58 7.63
C ARG A 202 -8.88 -19.73 8.68
N ARG A 203 -8.78 -20.91 9.31
CA ARG A 203 -7.73 -21.22 10.30
C ARG A 203 -6.35 -21.34 9.66
N GLN A 204 -6.25 -21.97 8.49
CA GLN A 204 -5.01 -22.07 7.72
C GLN A 204 -4.49 -20.71 7.25
N SER A 205 -5.38 -19.87 6.70
CA SER A 205 -5.04 -18.53 6.20
C SER A 205 -4.37 -17.67 7.29
N GLN A 206 -4.85 -17.75 8.54
CA GLN A 206 -4.23 -17.06 9.68
C GLN A 206 -2.81 -17.54 10.00
N ARG A 207 -2.47 -18.81 9.76
CA ARG A 207 -1.11 -19.34 9.97
C ARG A 207 -0.19 -18.96 8.81
N TYR A 208 -0.72 -19.00 7.58
CA TYR A 208 0.06 -18.71 6.37
C TYR A 208 0.40 -17.24 6.24
N ILE A 209 -0.39 -16.34 6.84
CA ILE A 209 -0.17 -14.89 6.80
C ILE A 209 1.22 -14.50 7.31
N THR A 210 1.75 -15.19 8.33
CA THR A 210 3.09 -14.94 8.85
C THR A 210 4.16 -15.24 7.79
N VAL A 211 4.03 -16.36 7.08
CA VAL A 211 4.99 -16.72 6.01
C VAL A 211 4.84 -15.83 4.79
N TYR A 212 3.62 -15.42 4.45
CA TYR A 212 3.40 -14.41 3.41
C TYR A 212 4.05 -13.08 3.77
N ASN A 213 3.99 -12.66 5.03
CA ASN A 213 4.65 -11.44 5.49
C ASN A 213 6.19 -11.55 5.45
N ILE A 214 6.77 -12.71 5.76
CA ILE A 214 8.21 -12.97 5.59
C ILE A 214 8.59 -12.86 4.11
N SER A 215 7.86 -13.55 3.24
CA SER A 215 8.10 -13.50 1.80
C SER A 215 7.98 -12.07 1.25
N ASN A 216 6.96 -11.33 1.70
CA ASN A 216 6.77 -9.92 1.36
C ASN A 216 7.96 -9.05 1.77
N ALA A 217 8.49 -9.24 3.00
CA ALA A 217 9.66 -8.50 3.46
C ALA A 217 10.92 -8.82 2.64
N ILE A 218 11.15 -10.09 2.29
CA ILE A 218 12.24 -10.51 1.40
C ILE A 218 12.09 -9.86 0.01
N SER A 219 10.88 -9.86 -0.55
CA SER A 219 10.61 -9.24 -1.85
C SER A 219 10.85 -7.73 -1.85
N ILE A 220 10.45 -7.02 -0.79
CA ILE A 220 10.71 -5.59 -0.64
C ILE A 220 12.22 -5.34 -0.57
N PHE A 221 12.96 -6.14 0.21
CA PHE A 221 14.41 -6.04 0.31
C PHE A 221 15.10 -6.24 -1.05
N LEU A 222 14.75 -7.32 -1.76
CA LEU A 222 15.32 -7.62 -3.07
C LEU A 222 15.00 -6.52 -4.10
N SER A 223 13.77 -6.01 -4.08
CA SER A 223 13.36 -4.88 -4.93
C SER A 223 14.15 -3.61 -4.63
N ALA A 224 14.44 -3.35 -3.36
CA ALA A 224 15.22 -2.20 -2.94
C ALA A 224 16.68 -2.28 -3.40
N VAL A 225 17.31 -3.45 -3.22
CA VAL A 225 18.67 -3.71 -3.71
C VAL A 225 18.73 -3.56 -5.23
N PHE A 226 17.77 -4.16 -5.94
CA PHE A 226 17.64 -4.02 -7.39
C PHE A 226 17.52 -2.54 -7.81
N THR A 227 16.68 -1.78 -7.11
CA THR A 227 16.45 -0.35 -7.38
C THR A 227 17.74 0.47 -7.22
N LEU A 228 18.52 0.21 -6.17
CA LEU A 228 19.79 0.91 -5.94
C LEU A 228 20.87 0.54 -6.95
N ILE A 229 20.95 -0.74 -7.35
CA ILE A 229 21.86 -1.21 -8.41
C ILE A 229 21.47 -0.55 -9.74
N PHE A 230 20.17 -0.56 -10.08
CA PHE A 230 19.66 0.09 -11.28
C PHE A 230 19.98 1.59 -11.29
N ASN A 231 19.86 2.26 -10.14
CA ASN A 231 20.20 3.68 -10.02
C ASN A 231 21.68 3.95 -10.31
N ARG A 232 22.59 3.15 -9.71
CA ARG A 232 24.03 3.25 -9.97
C ARG A 232 24.38 3.02 -11.44
N TRP A 233 23.77 2.02 -12.06
CA TRP A 233 23.93 1.76 -13.49
C TRP A 233 23.42 2.95 -14.32
N ARG A 234 22.22 3.46 -14.02
CA ARG A 234 21.60 4.60 -14.71
C ARG A 234 22.46 5.86 -14.62
N ASP A 235 23.15 6.10 -13.51
CA ASP A 235 24.02 7.28 -13.37
C ASP A 235 25.30 7.18 -14.21
N SER A 236 25.77 5.96 -14.48
CA SER A 236 27.00 5.70 -15.24
C SER A 236 26.85 5.80 -16.76
N VAL A 237 25.62 5.81 -17.29
CA VAL A 237 25.34 5.73 -18.74
C VAL A 237 24.80 7.04 -19.33
N VAL A 238 24.86 7.17 -20.65
CA VAL A 238 24.34 8.33 -21.41
C VAL A 238 22.80 8.29 -21.46
N PHE A 239 22.17 9.45 -21.63
CA PHE A 239 20.70 9.61 -21.63
C PHE A 239 19.95 8.62 -22.53
N GLU A 240 20.39 8.40 -23.78
CA GLU A 240 19.75 7.45 -24.71
C GLU A 240 19.76 6.01 -24.15
N THR A 241 20.87 5.60 -23.55
CA THR A 241 20.99 4.29 -22.90
C THR A 241 20.11 4.19 -21.64
N LYS A 242 19.86 5.30 -20.92
CA LYS A 242 18.93 5.32 -19.76
C LYS A 242 17.50 5.07 -20.20
N GLU A 243 17.11 5.66 -21.33
CA GLU A 243 15.76 5.51 -21.91
C GLU A 243 15.53 4.09 -22.39
N LEU A 244 16.50 3.50 -23.11
CA LEU A 244 16.46 2.11 -23.53
C LEU A 244 16.48 1.14 -22.33
N GLY A 245 17.30 1.41 -21.32
CA GLY A 245 17.33 0.59 -20.10
C GLY A 245 16.00 0.61 -19.34
N PHE A 246 15.29 1.73 -19.36
CA PHE A 246 13.97 1.84 -18.76
C PHE A 246 12.91 1.04 -19.55
N GLU A 247 12.96 1.10 -20.89
CA GLU A 247 12.12 0.29 -21.76
C GLU A 247 12.31 -1.21 -21.47
N ILE A 248 13.57 -1.68 -21.49
CA ILE A 248 13.91 -3.08 -21.19
C ILE A 248 13.39 -3.46 -19.81
N LEU A 249 13.51 -2.58 -18.81
CA LEU A 249 13.05 -2.87 -17.46
C LEU A 249 11.53 -3.05 -17.39
N ILE A 250 10.76 -2.23 -18.10
CA ILE A 250 9.30 -2.41 -18.18
C ILE A 250 8.94 -3.71 -18.88
N LEU A 251 9.65 -4.08 -19.95
CA LEU A 251 9.44 -5.35 -20.64
C LEU A 251 9.78 -6.54 -19.72
N LEU A 252 10.89 -6.47 -18.97
CA LEU A 252 11.25 -7.47 -17.97
C LEU A 252 10.16 -7.62 -16.90
N LEU A 253 9.55 -6.52 -16.46
CA LEU A 253 8.42 -6.58 -15.52
C LEU A 253 7.18 -7.21 -16.18
N ALA A 254 6.91 -6.92 -17.46
CA ALA A 254 5.82 -7.54 -18.20
C ALA A 254 6.01 -9.07 -18.31
N PHE A 255 7.24 -9.53 -18.58
CA PHE A 255 7.61 -10.95 -18.52
C PHE A 255 7.52 -11.51 -17.10
N GLY A 256 7.86 -10.72 -16.07
CA GLY A 256 7.66 -11.09 -14.67
C GLY A 256 6.19 -11.38 -14.33
N VAL A 257 5.25 -10.59 -14.86
CA VAL A 257 3.80 -10.84 -14.73
C VAL A 257 3.39 -12.14 -15.43
N ILE A 258 3.95 -12.44 -16.61
CA ILE A 258 3.75 -13.75 -17.27
C ILE A 258 4.32 -14.87 -16.40
N GLY A 259 5.48 -14.68 -15.78
CA GLY A 259 6.05 -15.63 -14.82
C GLY A 259 5.11 -15.93 -13.65
N VAL A 260 4.44 -14.90 -13.11
CA VAL A 260 3.41 -15.05 -12.08
C VAL A 260 2.24 -15.90 -12.59
N LEU A 261 1.77 -15.67 -13.82
CA LEU A 261 0.72 -16.47 -14.45
C LEU A 261 1.11 -17.95 -14.58
N VAL A 262 2.33 -18.22 -15.05
CA VAL A 262 2.85 -19.58 -15.19
C VAL A 262 2.95 -20.26 -13.83
N LEU A 263 3.49 -19.55 -12.81
CA LEU A 263 3.59 -20.06 -11.45
C LEU A 263 2.22 -20.35 -10.85
N LYS A 264 1.24 -19.47 -11.03
CA LYS A 264 -0.15 -19.69 -10.59
C LYS A 264 -0.73 -20.95 -11.22
N LYS A 265 -0.62 -21.10 -12.55
CA LYS A 265 -1.13 -22.30 -13.25
C LYS A 265 -0.41 -23.58 -12.83
N TYR A 266 0.88 -23.50 -12.52
CA TYR A 266 1.63 -24.63 -11.96
C TYR A 266 1.10 -25.03 -10.59
N ILE A 267 0.82 -24.07 -9.71
CA ILE A 267 0.22 -24.31 -8.39
C ILE A 267 -1.15 -24.98 -8.53
N GLU A 268 -2.00 -24.45 -9.41
CA GLU A 268 -3.35 -24.99 -9.63
C GLU A 268 -3.34 -26.42 -10.18
N LYS A 269 -2.41 -26.76 -11.08
CA LYS A 269 -2.36 -28.08 -11.71
C LYS A 269 -1.63 -29.16 -10.90
N LYS A 270 -0.61 -28.81 -10.13
CA LYS A 270 0.29 -29.80 -9.50
C LYS A 270 0.19 -29.85 -7.97
N ILE A 271 -0.17 -28.74 -7.33
CA ILE A 271 -0.10 -28.60 -5.86
C ILE A 271 -1.49 -28.63 -5.24
N LEU A 272 -2.47 -27.93 -5.83
CA LEU A 272 -3.85 -27.92 -5.33
C LEU A 272 -4.60 -29.26 -5.43
N PRO A 273 -4.36 -30.14 -6.43
CA PRO A 273 -5.06 -31.42 -6.51
C PRO A 273 -4.66 -32.43 -5.45
N VAL A 274 -3.61 -32.15 -4.66
CA VAL A 274 -3.21 -33.00 -3.53
C VAL A 274 -4.05 -32.59 -2.32
N PRO A 275 -5.08 -33.37 -1.93
CA PRO A 275 -5.91 -33.02 -0.78
C PRO A 275 -5.04 -33.08 0.48
N VAL A 276 -4.94 -31.97 1.19
CA VAL A 276 -4.21 -31.92 2.47
C VAL A 276 -5.10 -32.39 3.64
N PHE A 277 -6.43 -32.33 3.49
CA PHE A 277 -7.42 -32.78 4.49
C PHE A 277 -8.73 -33.28 3.84
N LEU A 278 -9.49 -34.10 4.58
CA LEU A 278 -10.91 -34.34 4.35
C LEU A 278 -11.69 -33.13 4.90
N ILE A 279 -12.33 -32.36 4.00
CA ILE A 279 -13.20 -31.25 4.40
C ILE A 279 -14.45 -31.85 5.04
N LYS A 280 -14.68 -31.61 6.33
CA LYS A 280 -15.99 -31.83 6.95
C LYS A 280 -16.95 -30.85 6.26
N GLU A 281 -17.95 -31.35 5.54
CA GLU A 281 -18.93 -30.54 4.83
C GLU A 281 -19.56 -29.52 5.80
N ILE A 282 -19.16 -28.26 5.68
CA ILE A 282 -19.86 -27.17 6.33
C ILE A 282 -21.10 -26.95 5.46
N LYS A 283 -22.27 -27.35 5.96
CA LYS A 283 -23.57 -27.09 5.32
C LYS A 283 -23.61 -25.63 4.88
N GLU A 284 -23.65 -25.40 3.58
CA GLU A 284 -23.84 -24.07 3.03
C GLU A 284 -25.22 -23.55 3.46
N THR A 285 -25.24 -22.52 4.30
CA THR A 285 -26.47 -21.75 4.52
C THR A 285 -26.94 -21.16 3.19
N PRO A 286 -28.24 -21.23 2.87
CA PRO A 286 -28.76 -20.86 1.56
C PRO A 286 -28.51 -19.38 1.24
N VAL A 287 -28.04 -19.13 0.00
CA VAL A 287 -27.62 -17.81 -0.53
C VAL A 287 -28.67 -16.73 -0.29
N LYS A 288 -29.97 -17.04 -0.44
CA LYS A 288 -31.10 -16.09 -0.21
C LYS A 288 -31.22 -15.62 1.25
N GLN A 289 -30.98 -16.48 2.24
CA GLN A 289 -30.98 -16.06 3.66
C GLN A 289 -29.74 -15.22 3.99
N LYS A 290 -28.63 -15.46 3.28
CA LYS A 290 -27.41 -14.64 3.37
C LYS A 290 -27.69 -13.23 2.83
N GLU A 291 -28.31 -13.09 1.66
CA GLU A 291 -28.63 -11.80 1.02
C GLU A 291 -29.63 -10.94 1.81
N LEU A 292 -30.67 -11.56 2.39
CA LEU A 292 -31.64 -10.85 3.25
C LEU A 292 -30.98 -10.35 4.55
N LYS A 293 -30.17 -11.20 5.22
CA LYS A 293 -29.33 -10.78 6.36
C LYS A 293 -28.19 -9.80 5.97
N LEU A 294 -27.81 -9.73 4.68
CA LEU A 294 -26.80 -8.81 4.16
C LEU A 294 -27.36 -7.39 4.00
N LYS A 295 -28.59 -7.23 3.51
CA LYS A 295 -29.26 -5.91 3.39
C LYS A 295 -29.67 -5.31 4.73
N GLU A 296 -30.24 -6.10 5.64
CA GLU A 296 -30.67 -5.62 6.97
C GLU A 296 -29.48 -5.19 7.83
N ALA A 297 -28.41 -6.00 7.85
CA ALA A 297 -27.17 -5.62 8.52
C ALA A 297 -26.50 -4.40 7.88
N GLY A 298 -26.55 -4.23 6.55
CA GLY A 298 -25.98 -3.05 5.88
C GLY A 298 -26.57 -1.71 6.37
N LYS A 299 -27.86 -1.72 6.76
CA LYS A 299 -28.59 -0.55 7.28
C LYS A 299 -28.31 -0.30 8.78
N SER A 300 -28.03 -1.34 9.56
CA SER A 300 -27.54 -1.25 10.95
C SER A 300 -26.02 -0.94 11.01
N LEU A 301 -25.26 -1.31 9.97
CA LEU A 301 -23.81 -1.14 9.91
C LEU A 301 -23.34 0.33 9.93
N SER A 302 -24.05 1.24 9.26
CA SER A 302 -23.68 2.66 9.29
C SER A 302 -23.94 3.35 10.64
N LYS A 303 -24.66 2.69 11.55
CA LYS A 303 -25.02 3.21 12.88
C LYS A 303 -24.12 2.71 14.01
N SER A 304 -23.17 1.81 13.75
CA SER A 304 -22.29 1.29 14.80
C SER A 304 -21.17 2.27 15.13
N LYS A 305 -21.15 2.78 16.37
CA LYS A 305 -20.09 3.67 16.88
C LYS A 305 -18.72 3.01 16.82
N LEU A 306 -18.65 1.69 17.06
CA LEU A 306 -17.42 0.93 16.98
C LEU A 306 -16.86 0.87 15.55
N LEU A 307 -17.73 0.60 14.55
CA LEU A 307 -17.30 0.56 13.16
C LEU A 307 -16.75 1.92 12.71
N VAL A 308 -17.48 3.00 13.01
CA VAL A 308 -17.06 4.36 12.68
C VAL A 308 -15.71 4.67 13.33
N ALA A 309 -15.50 4.30 14.60
CA ALA A 309 -14.23 4.53 15.28
C ALA A 309 -13.05 3.76 14.64
N ILE A 310 -13.24 2.48 14.28
CA ILE A 310 -12.20 1.69 13.60
C ILE A 310 -11.91 2.26 12.20
N SER A 311 -12.96 2.58 11.45
CA SER A 311 -12.86 3.19 10.13
C SER A 311 -12.14 4.55 10.17
N LEU A 312 -12.46 5.39 11.15
CA LEU A 312 -11.85 6.70 11.34
C LEU A 312 -10.38 6.57 11.75
N ASN A 313 -10.02 5.60 12.59
CA ASN A 313 -8.63 5.28 12.92
C ASN A 313 -7.80 4.94 11.65
N VAL A 314 -8.34 4.14 10.73
CA VAL A 314 -7.68 3.81 9.46
C VAL A 314 -7.61 5.04 8.54
N LEU A 315 -8.66 5.85 8.49
CA LEU A 315 -8.72 7.07 7.69
C LEU A 315 -7.68 8.11 8.15
N LEU A 316 -7.58 8.39 9.46
CA LEU A 316 -6.67 9.39 10.01
C LEU A 316 -5.20 9.01 9.77
N TYR A 317 -4.86 7.71 9.88
CA TYR A 317 -3.56 7.20 9.45
C TYR A 317 -3.32 7.49 7.95
N GLY A 318 -4.29 7.14 7.10
CA GLY A 318 -4.19 7.32 5.64
C GLY A 318 -3.97 8.77 5.23
N VAL A 319 -4.75 9.70 5.82
CA VAL A 319 -4.62 11.14 5.57
C VAL A 319 -3.25 11.64 6.04
N SER A 320 -2.89 11.40 7.30
CA SER A 320 -1.62 11.86 7.87
C SER A 320 -0.41 11.34 7.09
N SER A 321 -0.41 10.06 6.74
CA SER A 321 0.68 9.46 5.95
C SER A 321 0.85 10.12 4.59
N THR A 322 -0.25 10.52 3.94
CA THR A 322 -0.23 11.14 2.61
C THR A 322 0.27 12.59 2.68
N LEU A 323 -0.13 13.35 3.70
CA LEU A 323 0.35 14.73 3.90
C LEU A 323 1.86 14.79 4.17
N ILE A 324 2.35 13.85 4.99
CA ILE A 324 3.78 13.73 5.30
C ILE A 324 4.55 13.28 4.05
N GLU A 325 4.03 12.30 3.29
CA GLU A 325 4.62 11.86 2.02
C GLU A 325 4.69 13.03 1.01
N ALA A 326 3.65 13.85 0.88
CA ALA A 326 3.65 15.00 -0.03
C ALA A 326 4.73 16.03 0.30
N THR A 327 4.89 16.34 1.58
CA THR A 327 5.90 17.28 2.06
C THR A 327 7.31 16.71 1.83
N PHE A 328 7.52 15.42 2.14
CA PHE A 328 8.78 14.74 1.90
C PHE A 328 9.16 14.68 0.42
N LYS A 329 8.22 14.32 -0.46
CA LYS A 329 8.44 14.23 -1.91
C LYS A 329 8.78 15.60 -2.52
N SER A 330 8.12 16.65 -2.07
CA SER A 330 8.46 18.04 -2.45
C SER A 330 9.85 18.43 -1.94
N GLY A 331 10.23 17.94 -0.76
CA GLY A 331 11.58 18.08 -0.17
C GLY A 331 12.66 17.46 -1.04
N LEU A 332 12.45 16.21 -1.48
CA LEU A 332 13.36 15.50 -2.37
C LEU A 332 13.57 16.26 -3.68
N ALA A 333 12.51 16.79 -4.28
CA ALA A 333 12.60 17.53 -5.54
C ALA A 333 13.43 18.81 -5.40
N ALA A 334 13.39 19.47 -4.25
CA ALA A 334 14.22 20.65 -3.99
C ALA A 334 15.64 20.30 -3.57
N GLY A 335 15.85 19.22 -2.81
CA GLY A 335 17.17 18.69 -2.52
C GLY A 335 17.91 18.27 -3.79
N ALA A 336 17.20 17.69 -4.77
CA ALA A 336 17.75 17.38 -6.09
C ALA A 336 18.21 18.66 -6.83
N LYS A 337 17.36 19.70 -6.85
CA LYS A 337 17.72 21.02 -7.43
C LYS A 337 18.94 21.64 -6.74
N TYR A 338 19.01 21.58 -5.42
CA TYR A 338 20.13 22.16 -4.66
C TYR A 338 21.45 21.41 -4.89
N THR A 339 21.39 20.08 -5.01
CA THR A 339 22.57 19.24 -5.24
C THR A 339 22.95 19.10 -6.72
N ASN A 340 22.24 19.77 -7.63
CA ASN A 340 22.37 19.62 -9.09
C ASN A 340 22.26 18.17 -9.59
N ASN A 341 21.58 17.30 -8.83
CA ASN A 341 21.30 15.93 -9.23
C ASN A 341 19.97 15.83 -9.99
N SER A 342 19.84 14.80 -10.82
CA SER A 342 18.55 14.49 -11.45
C SER A 342 17.52 14.14 -10.37
N LYS A 343 16.27 14.61 -10.53
CA LYS A 343 15.19 14.34 -9.56
C LYS A 343 14.86 12.84 -9.51
N GLU A 344 15.00 12.17 -10.65
CA GLU A 344 14.80 10.74 -10.83
C GLU A 344 15.76 9.94 -9.97
N THR A 345 17.08 10.15 -10.17
CA THR A 345 18.12 9.43 -9.44
C THR A 345 18.00 9.70 -7.95
N PHE A 346 17.79 10.96 -7.58
CA PHE A 346 17.67 11.35 -6.18
C PHE A 346 16.45 10.70 -5.53
N SER A 347 15.26 10.79 -6.13
CA SER A 347 14.05 10.15 -5.60
C SER A 347 14.19 8.63 -5.50
N ASN A 348 14.80 8.00 -6.50
CA ASN A 348 14.93 6.54 -6.55
C ASN A 348 15.91 6.01 -5.48
N PHE A 349 16.98 6.76 -5.18
CA PHE A 349 17.90 6.45 -4.09
C PHE A 349 17.18 6.44 -2.74
N TYR A 350 16.46 7.51 -2.41
CA TYR A 350 15.73 7.59 -1.15
C TYR A 350 14.61 6.55 -1.04
N ASN A 351 13.88 6.27 -2.13
CA ASN A 351 12.88 5.20 -2.16
C ASN A 351 13.50 3.81 -1.89
N GLY A 352 14.66 3.51 -2.49
CA GLY A 352 15.40 2.27 -2.23
C GLY A 352 15.86 2.17 -0.78
N SER A 353 16.46 3.23 -0.23
CA SER A 353 16.85 3.27 1.19
C SER A 353 15.66 3.09 2.13
N GLU A 354 14.51 3.70 1.82
CA GLU A 354 13.28 3.59 2.60
C GLU A 354 12.83 2.12 2.69
N GLN A 355 12.84 1.42 1.56
CA GLN A 355 12.43 0.02 1.47
C GLN A 355 13.36 -0.92 2.20
N ILE A 356 14.67 -0.65 2.22
CA ILE A 356 15.63 -1.44 3.02
C ILE A 356 15.28 -1.33 4.51
N ILE A 357 15.06 -0.11 5.01
CA ILE A 357 14.71 0.12 6.42
C ILE A 357 13.42 -0.63 6.78
N ILE A 358 12.40 -0.54 5.91
CA ILE A 358 11.12 -1.24 6.11
C ILE A 358 11.31 -2.75 6.12
N ALA A 359 12.01 -3.30 5.13
CA ALA A 359 12.18 -4.75 5.00
C ALA A 359 12.97 -5.33 6.18
N MET A 360 14.09 -4.70 6.56
CA MET A 360 14.90 -5.13 7.70
C MET A 360 14.09 -5.08 9.00
N THR A 361 13.33 -4.01 9.22
CA THR A 361 12.50 -3.89 10.43
C THR A 361 11.39 -4.93 10.46
N LEU A 362 10.70 -5.16 9.33
CA LEU A 362 9.67 -6.19 9.24
C LEU A 362 10.22 -7.59 9.51
N LEU A 363 11.40 -7.93 8.97
CA LEU A 363 12.06 -9.21 9.24
C LEU A 363 12.38 -9.39 10.74
N ILE A 364 12.86 -8.35 11.42
CA ILE A 364 13.13 -8.40 12.86
C ILE A 364 11.84 -8.60 13.65
N VAL A 365 10.80 -7.83 13.33
CA VAL A 365 9.56 -7.84 14.12
C VAL A 365 8.75 -9.11 13.92
N ILE A 366 8.70 -9.66 12.70
CA ILE A 366 8.00 -10.92 12.45
C ILE A 366 8.62 -12.09 13.24
N ASN A 367 9.93 -12.04 13.49
CA ASN A 367 10.63 -13.04 14.30
C ASN A 367 10.54 -12.77 15.81
N THR A 368 10.00 -11.62 16.23
CA THR A 368 9.83 -11.25 17.64
C THR A 368 8.43 -11.65 18.11
N PRO A 369 8.21 -12.05 19.39
CA PRO A 369 6.88 -12.36 19.93
C PRO A 369 6.01 -11.11 20.13
N TYR A 370 5.92 -10.25 19.12
CA TYR A 370 5.16 -9.00 19.14
C TYR A 370 3.67 -9.23 19.41
N SER A 371 3.10 -10.33 18.89
CA SER A 371 1.72 -10.72 19.16
C SER A 371 1.44 -11.10 20.63
N ALA A 372 2.48 -11.35 21.44
CA ALA A 372 2.34 -11.57 22.88
C ALA A 372 2.04 -10.27 23.64
N LEU A 373 2.49 -9.10 23.16
CA LEU A 373 2.23 -7.80 23.79
C LEU A 373 0.74 -7.49 23.89
N ILE A 374 -0.02 -7.90 22.88
CA ILE A 374 -1.48 -7.73 22.85
C ILE A 374 -2.15 -8.67 23.85
N LYS A 375 -1.65 -9.90 23.99
CA LYS A 375 -2.15 -10.88 24.97
C LYS A 375 -1.85 -10.47 26.41
N MET A 376 -0.79 -9.68 26.63
CA MET A 376 -0.42 -9.12 27.93
C MET A 376 -1.21 -7.85 28.31
N GLY A 377 -2.21 -7.44 27.51
CA GLY A 377 -3.08 -6.30 27.83
C GLY A 377 -2.56 -4.92 27.35
N TYR A 378 -1.43 -4.86 26.64
CA TYR A 378 -0.82 -3.61 26.18
C TYR A 378 -1.38 -3.07 24.84
N TRP A 379 -2.67 -3.33 24.55
CA TRP A 379 -3.29 -2.94 23.29
C TRP A 379 -3.17 -1.43 22.99
N LYS A 380 -3.39 -0.57 23.99
CA LYS A 380 -3.27 0.89 23.87
C LYS A 380 -1.90 1.33 23.34
N TYR A 381 -0.82 0.72 23.84
CA TYR A 381 0.54 1.11 23.46
C TYR A 381 0.84 0.72 22.02
N VAL A 382 0.40 -0.49 21.61
CA VAL A 382 0.52 -0.97 20.22
C VAL A 382 -0.26 -0.07 19.27
N ALA A 383 -1.49 0.31 19.64
CA ALA A 383 -2.32 1.23 18.85
C ALA A 383 -1.78 2.66 18.78
N SER A 384 -0.95 3.07 19.75
CA SER A 384 -0.37 4.42 19.82
C SER A 384 0.92 4.60 19.03
N ILE A 385 1.55 3.51 18.55
CA ILE A 385 2.79 3.58 17.75
C ILE A 385 2.65 4.48 16.51
N PRO A 386 1.62 4.35 15.66
CA PRO A 386 1.46 5.22 14.49
C PRO A 386 1.29 6.68 14.88
N ILE A 387 0.58 6.95 15.99
CA ILE A 387 0.39 8.31 16.51
C ILE A 387 1.72 8.92 16.94
N ALA A 388 2.55 8.15 17.66
CA ALA A 388 3.87 8.62 18.09
C ALA A 388 4.77 8.99 16.89
N VAL A 389 4.71 8.22 15.80
CA VAL A 389 5.45 8.54 14.56
C VAL A 389 4.90 9.79 13.88
N VAL A 390 3.58 10.00 13.87
CA VAL A 390 2.98 11.21 13.30
C VAL A 390 3.30 12.44 14.16
N VAL A 391 3.37 12.30 15.49
CA VAL A 391 3.89 13.37 16.36
C VAL A 391 5.36 13.67 16.04
N PHE A 392 6.18 12.65 15.82
CA PHE A 392 7.58 12.84 15.42
C PHE A 392 7.70 13.61 14.08
N SER A 393 6.74 13.43 13.16
CA SER A 393 6.70 14.14 11.87
C SER A 393 6.65 15.67 11.96
N PHE A 394 6.17 16.23 13.08
CA PHE A 394 6.21 17.67 13.34
C PHE A 394 7.64 18.19 13.30
N PHE A 395 8.51 17.53 14.05
CA PHE A 395 9.89 17.94 14.20
C PHE A 395 10.73 17.55 12.99
N SER A 396 10.50 16.37 12.43
CA SER A 396 11.35 15.80 11.38
C SER A 396 11.01 16.28 9.97
N VAL A 397 9.74 16.56 9.67
CA VAL A 397 9.29 16.92 8.31
C VAL A 397 8.79 18.36 8.27
N PHE A 398 7.77 18.70 9.05
CA PHE A 398 7.11 19.99 8.91
C PHE A 398 7.99 21.16 9.38
N LEU A 399 8.64 21.05 10.55
CA LEU A 399 9.51 22.09 11.09
C LEU A 399 10.74 22.34 10.21
N ILE A 400 11.35 21.28 9.67
CA ILE A 400 12.55 21.39 8.85
C ILE A 400 12.21 21.89 7.45
N ALA A 401 11.11 21.43 6.86
CA ALA A 401 10.60 21.99 5.61
C ALA A 401 10.29 23.48 5.77
N PHE A 402 9.65 23.87 6.87
CA PHE A 402 9.36 25.26 7.19
C PHE A 402 10.65 26.11 7.29
N TYR A 403 11.68 25.60 7.99
CA TYR A 403 12.98 26.25 8.09
C TYR A 403 13.67 26.40 6.72
N ASN A 404 13.76 25.32 5.94
CA ASN A 404 14.46 25.32 4.65
C ASN A 404 13.76 26.20 3.62
N VAL A 405 12.42 26.22 3.61
CA VAL A 405 11.67 27.15 2.75
C VAL A 405 11.89 28.59 3.18
N GLY A 406 11.88 28.91 4.48
CA GLY A 406 12.15 30.26 4.97
C GLY A 406 13.54 30.81 4.62
N VAL A 407 14.53 29.92 4.52
CA VAL A 407 15.90 30.25 4.11
C VAL A 407 16.06 30.34 2.58
N TYR A 408 15.50 29.39 1.83
CA TYR A 408 15.73 29.24 0.39
C TYR A 408 14.74 30.01 -0.48
N SER A 409 13.44 30.01 -0.12
CA SER A 409 12.39 30.67 -0.89
C SER A 409 12.19 32.09 -0.39
N GLY A 410 12.79 33.05 -1.08
CA GLY A 410 12.61 34.48 -0.82
C GLY A 410 11.19 35.03 -1.05
N LYS A 411 10.18 34.17 -1.26
CA LYS A 411 8.79 34.53 -1.58
C LYS A 411 7.88 34.80 -0.38
N SER A 412 8.30 34.49 0.86
CA SER A 412 7.51 34.82 2.06
C SER A 412 8.15 35.95 2.88
N GLY A 413 7.56 37.16 2.78
CA GLY A 413 8.10 38.38 3.39
C GLY A 413 8.20 38.34 4.92
N LEU A 414 7.30 37.61 5.59
CA LEU A 414 7.32 37.46 7.05
C LEU A 414 8.43 36.53 7.55
N PHE A 415 8.79 35.48 6.81
CA PHE A 415 9.71 34.44 7.30
C PHE A 415 11.17 34.66 6.89
N LYS A 416 11.40 35.37 5.78
CA LYS A 416 12.75 35.79 5.35
C LYS A 416 13.46 36.65 6.40
N SER A 417 12.70 37.38 7.23
CA SER A 417 13.26 38.23 8.29
C SER A 417 13.85 37.44 9.47
N PHE A 418 13.32 36.24 9.77
CA PHE A 418 13.75 35.45 10.93
C PHE A 418 14.99 34.59 10.67
N PHE A 419 15.26 34.23 9.41
CA PHE A 419 16.31 33.25 9.05
C PHE A 419 17.34 33.78 8.04
N LYS A 420 17.40 35.10 7.85
CA LYS A 420 18.34 35.76 6.95
C LYS A 420 19.79 35.40 7.31
N GLY A 421 20.55 34.86 6.35
CA GLY A 421 21.98 34.56 6.50
C GLY A 421 22.32 33.14 6.98
N LYS A 422 21.34 32.26 7.22
CA LYS A 422 21.60 30.84 7.50
C LYS A 422 21.63 30.01 6.21
N GLN A 423 22.33 28.88 6.23
CA GLN A 423 22.39 27.94 5.10
C GLN A 423 21.21 26.95 5.18
N PRO A 424 20.60 26.57 4.03
CA PRO A 424 19.55 25.57 4.00
C PRO A 424 20.13 24.18 4.27
N VAL A 425 19.44 23.37 5.06
CA VAL A 425 19.88 22.04 5.48
C VAL A 425 19.05 20.95 4.78
N PHE A 426 19.12 20.91 3.44
CA PHE A 426 18.34 19.96 2.63
C PHE A 426 18.71 18.49 2.87
N PHE A 427 19.98 18.20 3.20
CA PHE A 427 20.39 16.83 3.54
C PHE A 427 19.62 16.32 4.77
N LEU A 428 19.54 17.14 5.81
CA LEU A 428 18.80 16.81 7.03
C LEU A 428 17.30 16.65 6.78
N GLU A 429 16.69 17.54 5.98
CA GLU A 429 15.27 17.42 5.55
C GLU A 429 14.98 16.08 4.88
N ASN A 430 15.83 15.68 3.94
CA ASN A 430 15.63 14.46 3.19
C ASN A 430 15.90 13.20 4.02
N THR A 431 16.92 13.21 4.90
CA THR A 431 17.21 12.07 5.79
C THR A 431 16.14 11.90 6.87
N LEU A 432 15.69 13.00 7.49
CA LEU A 432 14.63 12.92 8.51
C LEU A 432 13.27 12.62 7.89
N GLY A 433 12.98 13.14 6.69
CA GLY A 433 11.83 12.74 5.91
C GLY A 433 11.83 11.26 5.54
N LEU A 434 12.98 10.72 5.13
CA LEU A 434 13.17 9.29 4.86
C LEU A 434 12.85 8.43 6.10
N ILE A 435 13.46 8.76 7.24
CA ILE A 435 13.25 8.04 8.50
C ILE A 435 11.77 8.09 8.88
N THR A 436 11.14 9.26 8.79
CA THR A 436 9.72 9.44 9.14
C THR A 436 8.80 8.63 8.23
N ASN A 437 9.03 8.64 6.92
CA ASN A 437 8.20 7.89 5.97
C ASN A 437 8.34 6.37 6.17
N ALA A 438 9.57 5.90 6.38
CA ALA A 438 9.84 4.50 6.73
C ALA A 438 9.17 4.12 8.06
N SER A 439 9.31 4.95 9.10
CA SER A 439 8.67 4.75 10.40
C SER A 439 7.14 4.76 10.32
N LEU A 440 6.52 5.54 9.42
CA LEU A 440 5.06 5.52 9.24
C LEU A 440 4.60 4.19 8.67
N LYS A 441 5.27 3.69 7.63
CA LYS A 441 4.96 2.38 7.03
C LYS A 441 5.21 1.26 8.03
N ILE A 442 6.30 1.31 8.79
CA ILE A 442 6.56 0.36 9.88
C ILE A 442 5.47 0.46 10.95
N GLY A 443 5.15 1.65 11.43
CA GLY A 443 4.11 1.91 12.41
C GLY A 443 2.74 1.40 11.98
N LYS A 444 2.43 1.44 10.68
CA LYS A 444 1.25 0.79 10.11
C LYS A 444 1.26 -0.71 10.34
N TYR A 445 2.32 -1.39 9.91
CA TYR A 445 2.41 -2.85 10.00
C TYR A 445 2.49 -3.36 11.44
N LEU A 446 3.12 -2.59 12.34
CA LEU A 446 3.30 -2.99 13.73
C LEU A 446 2.13 -2.55 14.61
N GLY A 447 1.75 -1.29 14.52
CA GLY A 447 0.72 -0.71 15.37
C GLY A 447 -0.67 -0.83 14.77
N ALA A 448 -0.91 -0.15 13.64
CA ALA A 448 -2.26 0.06 13.11
C ALA A 448 -2.93 -1.26 12.66
N ASP A 449 -2.24 -2.06 11.85
CA ASP A 449 -2.79 -3.29 11.28
C ASP A 449 -2.97 -4.37 12.36
N VAL A 450 -2.01 -4.52 13.28
CA VAL A 450 -2.11 -5.51 14.37
C VAL A 450 -3.19 -5.12 15.38
N SER A 451 -3.29 -3.84 15.77
CA SER A 451 -4.32 -3.36 16.70
C SER A 451 -5.73 -3.55 16.15
N LYS A 452 -5.89 -3.29 14.85
CA LYS A 452 -7.14 -3.45 14.11
C LYS A 452 -7.53 -4.93 13.99
N GLU A 453 -6.59 -5.82 13.66
CA GLU A 453 -6.86 -7.27 13.67
C GLU A 453 -7.26 -7.73 15.08
N ALA A 454 -6.58 -7.27 16.13
CA ALA A 454 -6.91 -7.62 17.51
C ALA A 454 -8.33 -7.18 17.91
N ILE A 455 -8.75 -5.95 17.58
CA ILE A 455 -10.13 -5.51 17.79
C ILE A 455 -11.10 -6.35 16.95
N SER A 456 -10.77 -6.64 15.69
CA SER A 456 -11.64 -7.42 14.82
C SER A 456 -11.91 -8.82 15.39
N MET A 457 -10.97 -9.38 16.14
CA MET A 457 -11.12 -10.67 16.81
C MET A 457 -12.13 -10.65 17.95
N GLN A 458 -12.41 -9.49 18.53
CA GLN A 458 -13.39 -9.29 19.60
C GLN A 458 -14.79 -8.90 19.10
N ILE A 459 -14.95 -8.71 17.79
CA ILE A 459 -16.26 -8.48 17.16
C ILE A 459 -16.93 -9.83 16.89
N ASP A 460 -18.24 -9.90 17.12
CA ASP A 460 -19.08 -11.06 16.81
C ASP A 460 -18.79 -11.57 15.37
N PRO A 461 -18.51 -12.89 15.21
CA PRO A 461 -18.30 -13.53 13.91
C PRO A 461 -19.36 -13.21 12.84
N LEU A 462 -20.62 -12.94 13.22
CA LEU A 462 -21.71 -12.61 12.31
C LEU A 462 -21.46 -11.28 11.56
N TYR A 463 -20.88 -10.28 12.22
CA TYR A 463 -20.67 -8.94 11.68
C TYR A 463 -19.22 -8.70 11.22
N ARG A 464 -18.26 -9.46 11.76
CA ARG A 464 -16.82 -9.28 11.52
C ARG A 464 -16.43 -9.21 10.06
N ALA A 465 -16.97 -10.10 9.22
CA ALA A 465 -16.64 -10.14 7.79
C ALA A 465 -17.03 -8.85 7.06
N LYS A 466 -18.17 -8.24 7.42
CA LYS A 466 -18.66 -7.00 6.81
C LYS A 466 -17.87 -5.78 7.29
N TYR A 467 -17.60 -5.72 8.60
CA TYR A 467 -16.83 -4.63 9.19
C TYR A 467 -15.43 -4.60 8.56
N LYS A 468 -14.80 -5.79 8.46
CA LYS A 468 -13.51 -5.97 7.81
C LYS A 468 -13.48 -5.46 6.37
N ALA A 469 -14.51 -5.79 5.57
CA ALA A 469 -14.60 -5.30 4.20
C ALA A 469 -14.62 -3.75 4.12
N ILE A 470 -15.28 -3.08 5.06
CA ILE A 470 -15.40 -1.61 5.07
C ILE A 470 -14.09 -0.95 5.49
N TYR A 471 -13.55 -1.30 6.66
CA TYR A 471 -12.37 -0.60 7.18
C TYR A 471 -11.07 -1.02 6.45
N ASP A 472 -10.93 -2.26 5.98
CA ASP A 472 -9.74 -2.71 5.23
C ASP A 472 -9.81 -2.37 3.74
N GLY A 473 -11.00 -2.45 3.15
CA GLY A 473 -11.19 -2.22 1.72
C GLY A 473 -11.32 -0.75 1.36
N LEU A 474 -12.29 -0.07 1.98
CA LEU A 474 -12.71 1.28 1.60
C LEU A 474 -11.90 2.36 2.32
N CYS A 475 -11.85 2.32 3.65
CA CYS A 475 -11.29 3.40 4.47
C CYS A 475 -9.78 3.60 4.23
N GLY A 476 -9.00 2.53 4.04
CA GLY A 476 -7.57 2.66 3.76
C GLY A 476 -7.24 3.41 2.46
N LYS A 477 -8.05 3.22 1.42
CA LYS A 477 -7.89 3.92 0.12
C LYS A 477 -8.46 5.33 0.17
N LEU A 478 -9.64 5.49 0.78
CA LEU A 478 -10.26 6.80 0.98
C LEU A 478 -9.37 7.73 1.80
N GLY A 479 -8.67 7.24 2.82
CA GLY A 479 -7.75 8.06 3.61
C GLY A 479 -6.61 8.65 2.77
N LYS A 480 -6.02 7.84 1.87
CA LYS A 480 -4.97 8.31 0.95
C LYS A 480 -5.50 9.30 -0.09
N SER A 481 -6.67 9.03 -0.64
CA SER A 481 -7.32 9.93 -1.59
C SER A 481 -7.70 11.26 -0.92
N LEU A 482 -8.29 11.23 0.28
CA LEU A 482 -8.65 12.42 1.06
C LEU A 482 -7.42 13.25 1.43
N GLY A 483 -6.32 12.63 1.85
CA GLY A 483 -5.06 13.34 2.07
C GLY A 483 -4.52 14.00 0.80
N SER A 484 -4.68 13.35 -0.36
CA SER A 484 -4.30 13.93 -1.65
C SER A 484 -5.19 15.09 -2.07
N VAL A 485 -6.51 14.99 -1.84
CA VAL A 485 -7.47 16.10 -2.04
C VAL A 485 -7.10 17.28 -1.15
N MET A 486 -6.78 17.04 0.13
CA MET A 486 -6.34 18.10 1.04
C MET A 486 -5.07 18.80 0.51
N CYS A 487 -4.06 18.04 0.06
CA CYS A 487 -2.87 18.62 -0.57
C CYS A 487 -3.24 19.48 -1.78
N THR A 488 -4.10 18.99 -2.69
CA THR A 488 -4.52 19.72 -3.89
C THR A 488 -5.31 20.99 -3.57
N VAL A 489 -6.22 20.94 -2.59
CA VAL A 489 -6.97 22.11 -2.12
C VAL A 489 -6.03 23.14 -1.51
N MET A 490 -5.05 22.72 -0.71
CA MET A 490 -4.07 23.63 -0.12
C MET A 490 -3.17 24.27 -1.18
N THR A 491 -2.75 23.53 -2.22
CA THR A 491 -2.03 24.14 -3.33
C THR A 491 -2.86 25.16 -4.10
N GLY A 492 -4.17 24.93 -4.23
CA GLY A 492 -5.11 25.85 -4.86
C GLY A 492 -5.36 27.13 -4.07
N ILE A 493 -5.60 27.02 -2.75
CA ILE A 493 -5.88 28.20 -1.90
C ILE A 493 -4.71 29.18 -1.86
N TRP A 494 -3.48 28.67 -1.82
CA TRP A 494 -2.26 29.49 -1.71
C TRP A 494 -1.57 29.76 -3.05
N ASP A 495 -2.13 29.27 -4.16
CA ASP A 495 -1.55 29.36 -5.51
C ASP A 495 -0.07 28.90 -5.59
N ILE A 496 0.23 27.76 -4.99
CA ILE A 496 1.60 27.22 -4.89
C ILE A 496 1.75 25.88 -5.59
N THR A 497 2.95 25.61 -6.09
CA THR A 497 3.35 24.30 -6.62
C THR A 497 4.17 23.50 -5.61
N ASP A 498 4.96 24.16 -4.75
CA ASP A 498 5.72 23.50 -3.69
C ASP A 498 4.94 23.54 -2.37
N ILE A 499 4.38 22.39 -1.98
CA ILE A 499 3.55 22.25 -0.79
C ILE A 499 4.28 22.62 0.51
N ARG A 500 5.61 22.60 0.51
CA ARG A 500 6.43 22.94 1.69
C ARG A 500 6.28 24.39 2.10
N ILE A 501 5.85 25.28 1.20
CA ILE A 501 5.54 26.69 1.51
C ILE A 501 4.44 26.78 2.58
N VAL A 502 3.54 25.80 2.60
CA VAL A 502 2.39 25.73 3.53
C VAL A 502 2.63 24.65 4.61
N SER A 503 3.88 24.19 4.78
CA SER A 503 4.28 23.19 5.79
C SER A 503 3.83 23.53 7.21
N GLY A 504 3.83 24.82 7.61
CA GLY A 504 3.33 25.24 8.92
C GLY A 504 1.83 25.00 9.11
N VAL A 505 1.02 25.30 8.10
CA VAL A 505 -0.43 25.05 8.12
C VAL A 505 -0.73 23.55 8.06
N LEU A 506 0.03 22.80 7.24
CA LEU A 506 -0.04 21.34 7.20
C LEU A 506 0.25 20.73 8.57
N GLY A 507 1.28 21.23 9.27
CA GLY A 507 1.58 20.83 10.65
C GLY A 507 0.40 21.07 11.58
N LEU A 508 -0.20 22.27 11.58
CA LEU A 508 -1.38 22.55 12.40
C LEU A 508 -2.55 21.60 12.11
N LEU A 509 -2.82 21.32 10.83
CA LEU A 509 -3.86 20.39 10.41
C LEU A 509 -3.58 18.95 10.89
N VAL A 510 -2.33 18.48 10.76
CA VAL A 510 -1.92 17.18 11.33
C VAL A 510 -2.06 17.18 12.86
N GLY A 511 -1.91 18.33 13.51
CA GLY A 511 -2.00 18.46 14.97
C GLY A 511 -3.43 18.23 15.44
N ILE A 512 -4.38 18.83 14.73
CA ILE A 512 -5.82 18.58 14.93
C ILE A 512 -6.13 17.10 14.69
N ILE A 513 -5.58 16.51 13.63
CA ILE A 513 -5.76 15.07 13.32
C ILE A 513 -5.25 14.19 14.46
N ILE A 514 -4.07 14.47 15.04
CA ILE A 514 -3.54 13.70 16.18
C ILE A 514 -4.48 13.78 17.38
N VAL A 515 -4.98 14.97 17.72
CA VAL A 515 -5.88 15.15 18.86
C VAL A 515 -7.13 14.28 18.69
N ILE A 516 -7.77 14.34 17.52
CA ILE A 516 -8.93 13.50 17.17
C ILE A 516 -8.55 12.01 17.25
N TRP A 517 -7.39 11.63 16.72
CA TRP A 517 -6.91 10.26 16.70
C TRP A 517 -6.69 9.69 18.11
N CYS A 518 -6.11 10.48 19.02
CA CYS A 518 -5.94 10.11 20.43
C CYS A 518 -7.28 9.83 21.13
N PHE A 519 -8.32 10.63 20.87
CA PHE A 519 -9.65 10.38 21.43
C PHE A 519 -10.25 9.06 20.93
N ILE A 520 -10.09 8.76 19.64
CA ILE A 520 -10.58 7.52 19.04
C ILE A 520 -9.85 6.30 19.62
N VAL A 521 -8.53 6.34 19.75
CA VAL A 521 -7.76 5.23 20.35
C VAL A 521 -8.13 5.04 21.81
N LYS A 522 -8.38 6.12 22.57
CA LYS A 522 -8.86 6.02 23.96
C LYS A 522 -10.22 5.34 24.04
N TYR A 523 -11.17 5.70 23.17
CA TYR A 523 -12.48 5.08 23.07
C TYR A 523 -12.38 3.58 22.71
N LEU A 524 -11.60 3.25 21.69
CA LEU A 524 -11.37 1.87 21.26
C LEU A 524 -10.70 1.02 22.35
N ASN A 525 -9.75 1.60 23.10
CA ASN A 525 -9.10 0.90 24.21
C ASN A 525 -10.10 0.54 25.32
N GLY A 526 -11.00 1.46 25.69
CA GLY A 526 -12.01 1.19 26.71
C GLY A 526 -12.95 0.04 26.33
N LYS A 527 -13.41 0.03 25.07
CA LYS A 527 -14.24 -1.08 24.54
C LYS A 527 -13.47 -2.40 24.43
N PHE A 528 -12.19 -2.35 24.04
CA PHE A 528 -11.34 -3.53 23.95
C PHE A 528 -11.09 -4.15 25.34
N GLN A 529 -10.71 -3.34 26.34
CA GLN A 529 -10.47 -3.82 27.70
C GLN A 529 -11.73 -4.41 28.33
N THR A 530 -12.88 -3.74 28.18
CA THR A 530 -14.16 -4.26 28.68
C THR A 530 -14.51 -5.64 28.10
N SER A 531 -14.25 -5.84 26.80
CA SER A 531 -14.49 -7.11 26.13
C SER A 531 -13.53 -8.21 26.60
N VAL A 532 -12.25 -7.87 26.82
CA VAL A 532 -11.26 -8.82 27.36
C VAL A 532 -11.57 -9.20 28.81
N GLU A 533 -11.93 -8.25 29.65
CA GLU A 533 -12.27 -8.50 31.06
C GLU A 533 -13.54 -9.34 31.22
N LYS A 534 -14.57 -9.08 30.41
CA LYS A 534 -15.84 -9.82 30.46
C LYS A 534 -15.82 -11.14 29.69
N ASN A 535 -14.78 -11.40 28.89
CA ASN A 535 -14.73 -12.51 27.91
C ASN A 535 -15.96 -12.57 26.97
N THR A 536 -16.59 -11.41 26.72
CA THR A 536 -17.73 -11.28 25.81
C THR A 536 -17.33 -10.50 24.56
N TYR A 537 -18.03 -10.72 23.45
CA TYR A 537 -17.88 -9.87 22.27
C TYR A 537 -18.20 -8.41 22.59
N ILE A 538 -17.57 -7.48 21.86
CA ILE A 538 -17.84 -6.04 22.02
C ILE A 538 -19.32 -5.79 21.69
N GLU A 539 -20.07 -5.27 22.67
CA GLU A 539 -21.44 -4.81 22.47
C GLU A 539 -21.45 -3.68 21.43
N LEU A 540 -22.27 -3.85 20.41
CA LEU A 540 -22.41 -2.90 19.31
C LEU A 540 -23.34 -1.77 19.75
N ASP A 541 -22.76 -0.69 20.28
CA ASP A 541 -23.54 0.52 20.55
C ASP A 541 -24.00 1.13 19.22
N GLU A 542 -25.32 1.11 18.98
CA GLU A 542 -25.93 1.87 17.88
C GLU A 542 -26.03 3.38 18.25
N PHE A 543 -26.12 4.22 17.21
CA PHE A 543 -26.38 5.65 17.33
C PHE A 543 -27.83 5.95 17.73
#